data_AF-A0A183CTW6-F1
#
_entry.id   AF-A0A183CTW6-F1
#
_cell.length_a   1.000
_cell.length_b   1.000
_cell.length_c   1.000
_cell.angle_alpha   90.00
_cell.angle_beta   90.00
_cell.angle_gamma   90.00
#
_symmetry.space_group_name_H-M   'P 1'
#
loop_
_entity.id
_entity.type
_entity.pdbx_description
1 polymer ?
#
loop_
_entity_poly.entity_id
_entity_poly.type
_entity_poly.pdbx_seq_one_letter_code
_entity_poly.pdbx_strand_id
1 'polypeptide(L)'
;RWDSFSAHTPMGVKSFHNLVATYDPLVHRRLVLACHYDSKIIPGKVFVGATDSALPCALLLDIAKTLGPMLAARTYQMLES
;
A
#
# COMPACT_ATOMS: atom_id res chain seq x y z
N ARG A 1 3.81 -7.61 3.78
CA ARG A 1 3.15 -8.94 3.81
C ARG A 1 2.05 -8.96 2.76
N TRP A 2 1.92 -10.07 2.04
CA TRP A 2 0.77 -10.31 1.17
C TRP A 2 -0.38 -10.93 1.98
N ASP A 3 -1.58 -10.40 1.79
CA ASP A 3 -2.84 -10.99 2.23
C ASP A 3 -3.62 -11.40 0.97
N SER A 4 -3.87 -12.69 0.82
CA SER A 4 -4.35 -13.27 -0.45
C SER A 4 -5.62 -14.07 -0.24
N PHE A 5 -6.60 -13.86 -1.10
CA PHE A 5 -7.89 -14.55 -1.05
C PHE A 5 -8.49 -14.69 -2.44
N SER A 6 -9.47 -15.58 -2.57
CA SER A 6 -10.26 -15.73 -3.80
C SER A 6 -11.70 -15.33 -3.54
N ALA A 7 -12.33 -14.64 -4.49
CA ALA A 7 -13.71 -14.22 -4.38
C ALA A 7 -14.48 -14.42 -5.69
N HIS A 8 -15.80 -14.63 -5.58
CA HIS A 8 -16.70 -14.65 -6.73
C HIS A 8 -16.86 -13.23 -7.30
N THR A 9 -16.75 -13.10 -8.61
CA THR A 9 -16.99 -11.85 -9.35
C THR A 9 -17.93 -12.13 -10.53
N PRO A 10 -18.49 -11.09 -11.19
CA PRO A 10 -19.24 -11.27 -12.44
C PRO A 10 -18.45 -11.97 -13.56
N MET A 11 -17.10 -12.00 -13.48
CA MET A 11 -16.23 -12.68 -14.44
C MET A 11 -15.70 -14.03 -13.91
N GLY A 12 -16.43 -14.65 -12.98
CA GLY A 12 -16.04 -15.88 -12.29
C GLY A 12 -15.18 -15.63 -11.04
N VAL A 13 -14.62 -16.69 -10.47
CA VAL A 13 -13.74 -16.60 -9.30
C VAL A 13 -12.43 -15.93 -9.69
N LYS A 14 -11.97 -14.95 -8.92
CA LYS A 14 -10.70 -14.25 -9.10
C LYS A 14 -9.90 -14.24 -7.81
N SER A 15 -8.57 -14.28 -7.94
CA SER A 15 -7.63 -14.10 -6.84
C SER A 15 -7.33 -12.62 -6.65
N PHE A 16 -7.30 -12.20 -5.38
CA PHE A 16 -6.98 -10.84 -4.94
C PHE A 16 -5.81 -10.90 -3.96
N HIS A 17 -4.94 -9.89 -4.02
CA HIS A 17 -3.73 -9.83 -3.21
C HIS A 17 -3.54 -8.43 -2.61
N ASN A 18 -3.89 -8.24 -1.35
CA ASN A 18 -3.60 -7.00 -0.64
C ASN A 18 -2.12 -6.97 -0.22
N LEU A 19 -1.42 -5.86 -0.47
CA LEU A 19 -0.09 -5.61 0.07
C LEU A 19 -0.19 -4.76 1.34
N VAL A 20 0.13 -5.36 2.49
CA VAL A 20 0.19 -4.65 3.78
C VAL A 20 1.64 -4.48 4.19
N ALA A 21 2.15 -3.26 4.10
CA ALA A 21 3.46 -2.88 4.63
C ALA A 21 3.29 -2.28 6.03
N THR A 22 4.13 -2.67 6.97
CA THR A 22 4.12 -2.15 8.34
C THR A 22 5.55 -1.87 8.75
N TYR A 23 5.84 -0.63 9.12
CA TYR A 23 7.18 -0.19 9.49
C TYR A 23 7.68 -0.90 10.76
N ASP A 24 6.95 -0.75 11.87
CA ASP A 24 7.21 -1.50 13.10
C ASP A 24 5.96 -2.34 13.45
N PRO A 25 6.04 -3.68 13.38
CA PRO A 25 4.90 -4.54 13.70
C PRO A 25 4.60 -4.64 15.20
N LEU A 26 5.48 -4.17 16.09
CA LEU A 26 5.32 -4.29 17.54
C LEU A 26 4.51 -3.13 18.15
N VAL A 27 4.39 -1.99 17.46
CA VAL A 27 3.64 -0.84 18.01
C VAL A 27 2.12 -1.08 18.00
N HIS A 28 1.47 -0.66 19.09
CA HIS A 28 0.03 -0.83 19.30
C HIS A 28 -0.86 0.12 18.49
N ARG A 29 -0.34 1.30 18.12
CA ARG A 29 -1.08 2.30 17.33
C ARG A 29 -0.34 2.59 16.04
N ARG A 30 -1.07 2.65 14.94
CA ARG A 30 -0.51 2.86 13.60
C ARG A 30 -1.34 3.89 12.86
N LEU A 31 -0.69 4.87 12.26
CA LEU A 31 -1.29 5.65 11.18
C LEU A 31 -1.23 4.80 9.91
N VAL A 32 -2.39 4.52 9.32
CA VAL A 32 -2.49 3.71 8.10
C VAL A 32 -2.82 4.62 6.93
N LEU A 33 -1.96 4.59 5.91
CA LEU A 33 -2.22 5.18 4.60
C LEU A 33 -2.51 4.05 3.61
N ALA A 34 -3.47 4.24 2.71
CA ALA A 34 -3.92 3.19 1.80
C ALA A 34 -4.29 3.74 0.43
N CYS A 35 -4.14 2.89 -0.59
CA CYS A 35 -4.64 3.07 -1.94
C CYS A 35 -4.90 1.68 -2.55
N HIS A 36 -5.61 1.64 -3.67
CA HIS A 36 -5.71 0.43 -4.49
C HIS A 36 -4.67 0.48 -5.62
N TYR A 37 -4.15 -0.67 -6.03
CA TYR A 37 -3.10 -0.77 -7.05
C TYR A 37 -3.58 -1.42 -8.35
N ASP A 38 -4.75 -2.05 -8.35
CA ASP A 38 -5.43 -2.51 -9.55
C ASP A 38 -6.04 -1.33 -10.32
N SER A 39 -6.18 -1.50 -11.63
CA SER A 39 -6.92 -0.55 -12.48
C SER A 39 -8.18 -1.20 -13.04
N LYS A 40 -9.18 -0.37 -13.31
CA LYS A 40 -10.46 -0.85 -13.86
C LYS A 40 -10.28 -1.46 -15.24
N ILE A 41 -10.83 -2.65 -15.43
CA ILE A 41 -10.95 -3.29 -16.76
C ILE A 41 -12.01 -2.52 -17.58
N ILE A 42 -11.59 -1.88 -18.67
CA ILE A 42 -12.45 -1.21 -19.64
C ILE A 42 -12.36 -1.97 -20.97
N PRO A 43 -13.43 -2.65 -21.42
CA PRO A 43 -13.41 -3.42 -22.66
C PRO A 43 -12.97 -2.57 -23.87
N GLY A 44 -12.04 -3.10 -24.66
CA GLY A 44 -11.54 -2.45 -25.87
C GLY A 44 -10.61 -1.26 -25.64
N LYS A 45 -10.18 -0.98 -24.40
CA LYS A 45 -9.27 0.13 -24.09
C LYS A 45 -8.20 -0.31 -23.09
N VAL A 46 -7.00 0.25 -23.24
CA VAL A 46 -5.98 0.20 -22.18
C VAL A 46 -6.25 1.36 -21.22
N PHE A 47 -6.71 1.05 -20.02
CA PHE A 47 -6.91 2.03 -18.96
C PHE A 47 -5.85 1.87 -17.88
N VAL A 48 -4.96 2.86 -17.79
CA VAL A 48 -3.82 2.84 -16.86
C VAL A 48 -4.15 3.38 -15.47
N GLY A 49 -5.21 4.18 -15.34
CA GLY A 49 -5.61 4.72 -14.02
C GLY A 49 -4.53 5.61 -13.39
N ALA A 50 -4.02 6.62 -14.12
CA ALA A 50 -2.91 7.47 -13.64
C ALA A 50 -3.20 8.11 -12.27
N THR A 51 -4.39 8.67 -12.08
CA THR A 51 -4.88 9.18 -10.79
C THR A 51 -5.71 8.16 -10.01
N ASP A 52 -6.00 7.00 -10.61
CA ASP A 52 -6.94 5.98 -10.14
C ASP A 52 -6.32 4.56 -10.23
N SER A 53 -5.34 4.21 -9.40
CA SER A 53 -4.71 5.00 -8.33
C SER A 53 -3.17 4.89 -8.39
N ALA A 54 -2.60 4.94 -9.60
CA ALA A 54 -1.15 4.83 -9.78
C ALA A 54 -0.37 5.97 -9.07
N LEU A 55 -0.84 7.22 -9.15
CA LEU A 55 -0.24 8.35 -8.44
C LEU A 55 -0.33 8.17 -6.91
N PRO A 56 -1.49 7.84 -6.31
CA PRO A 56 -1.56 7.46 -4.90
C PRO A 56 -0.57 6.35 -4.51
N CYS A 57 -0.44 5.29 -5.31
CA CYS A 57 0.54 4.22 -5.06
C CYS A 57 1.97 4.75 -5.01
N ALA A 58 2.35 5.59 -5.98
CA ALA A 58 3.67 6.20 -6.03
C ALA A 58 3.93 7.11 -4.82
N LEU A 59 2.91 7.88 -4.39
CA LEU A 59 3.02 8.76 -3.24
C LEU A 59 3.28 7.97 -1.94
N LEU A 60 2.60 6.83 -1.72
CA LEU A 60 2.87 6.00 -0.54
C LEU A 60 4.30 5.47 -0.52
N LEU A 61 4.83 5.06 -1.68
CA LEU A 61 6.21 4.59 -1.82
C LEU A 61 7.21 5.73 -1.59
N ASP A 62 6.94 6.92 -2.11
CA ASP A 62 7.79 8.10 -1.90
C ASP A 62 7.82 8.53 -0.43
N ILE A 63 6.66 8.57 0.24
CA ILE A 63 6.57 8.83 1.68
C ILE A 63 7.41 7.82 2.46
N ALA A 64 7.28 6.52 2.16
CA ALA A 64 8.06 5.49 2.84
C ALA A 64 9.56 5.64 2.62
N LYS A 65 9.98 5.98 1.39
CA LYS A 65 11.39 6.20 1.03
C LYS A 65 11.98 7.44 1.71
N THR A 66 11.23 8.54 1.73
CA THR A 66 11.71 9.84 2.21
C THR A 66 11.63 9.92 3.74
N LEU A 67 10.54 9.48 4.35
CA LEU A 67 10.34 9.58 5.81
C LEU A 67 10.90 8.38 6.58
N GLY A 68 11.09 7.22 5.95
CA GLY A 68 11.60 6.00 6.61
C GLY A 68 12.89 6.21 7.41
N PRO A 69 13.94 6.84 6.84
CA PRO A 69 15.18 7.15 7.57
C PRO A 69 14.96 8.12 8.74
N MET A 70 14.07 9.11 8.56
CA MET A 70 13.76 10.09 9.61
C MET A 70 13.06 9.45 10.80
N LEU A 71 12.12 8.53 10.53
CA LEU A 71 11.44 7.75 11.57
C LEU A 71 12.44 6.88 12.35
N ALA A 72 13.38 6.23 11.66
CA ALA A 72 14.40 5.41 12.32
C ALA A 72 15.29 6.24 13.25
N ALA A 73 15.78 7.39 12.77
CA ALA A 73 16.59 8.31 13.56
C ALA A 73 15.85 8.84 14.78
N ARG A 74 14.55 9.17 14.62
CA ARG A 74 13.72 9.63 15.73
C ARG A 74 13.54 8.56 16.81
N THR A 75 13.32 7.30 16.41
CA THR A 75 13.20 6.19 17.37
C THR A 75 14.49 6.01 18.17
N TYR A 76 15.67 6.11 17.53
CA TYR A 76 16.94 6.02 18.24
C TYR A 76 17.10 7.14 19.28
N GLN A 77 16.77 8.38 18.92
CA GLN A 77 16.81 9.52 19.84
C GLN A 77 15.91 9.35 21.07
N MET A 78 14.78 8.65 20.92
CA MET A 78 13.86 8.37 22.03
C MET A 78 14.34 7.26 22.95
N LEU A 79 15.24 6.39 22.50
CA LEU A 79 15.82 5.31 23.33
C LEU A 79 17.00 5.81 24.17
N GLU A 80 17.68 6.86 23.70
CA GLU A 80 18.83 7.50 24.38
C GLU A 80 18.41 8.61 25.38
N SER A 81 17.11 8.86 25.54
CA SER A 81 16.52 9.88 26.43
C SER A 81 15.78 9.25 27.59
#